data_AF-A0A1Y3NME3-F1
#
_entry.id   AF-A0A1Y3NME3-F1
#
_cell.length_a   1.000
_cell.length_b   1.000
_cell.length_c   1.000
_cell.angle_alpha   90.00
_cell.angle_beta   90.00
_cell.angle_gamma   90.00
#
_symmetry.space_group_name_H-M   'P 1'
#
loop_
_entity.id
_entity.type
_entity.pdbx_description
1 polymer ?
#
loop_
_entity_poly.entity_id
_entity_poly.type
_entity_poly.pdbx_seq_one_letter_code
_entity_poly.pdbx_strand_id
1 'polypeptide(L)'
;MVEIDSKTPRWKRIIPQHINYITPYTKIIRIKQRVGFGFAVKEALKQIDTPYVIIIQHDLKFQTEIDLPKIIYTMETYSDRVKYIGFATNHVTSYARRCEDPSLPRILSPDPSFPIPLIPLFFWYDKTHIASVQHYLTLVFGRGSVINNGDFIEDKFGHVQLQDIKEHGMEVHSKYGTWMYFPKDEEREREEEEKRKKIKRSKNKSKKKNENENDDENDDENENDDENENENENENDGDDDDDDDDSNDRKNQKNQANNYYCKPCLLHLDGRRFLTRIQKENMIEETKQQSSLSSKE
;
A
#
# COMPACT_ATOMS: atom_id res chain seq x y z
N MET A 1 0.31 13.81 33.44
CA MET A 1 -0.28 13.52 32.11
C MET A 1 -1.08 14.74 31.67
N VAL A 2 -1.04 15.14 30.39
CA VAL A 2 -1.88 16.26 29.90
C VAL A 2 -3.29 15.74 29.66
N GLU A 3 -4.28 16.21 30.43
CA GLU A 3 -5.69 15.92 30.17
C GLU A 3 -6.12 16.49 28.81
N ILE A 4 -6.84 15.69 28.03
CA ILE A 4 -7.31 16.08 26.70
C ILE A 4 -8.80 16.34 26.83
N ASP A 5 -9.20 17.61 26.72
CA ASP A 5 -10.61 17.99 26.66
C ASP A 5 -11.31 17.24 25.50
N SER A 6 -12.36 16.50 25.86
CA SER A 6 -13.17 15.74 24.92
C SER A 6 -14.06 16.62 24.05
N LYS A 7 -14.36 17.85 24.48
CA LYS A 7 -15.32 18.75 23.84
C LYS A 7 -14.73 19.57 22.69
N THR A 8 -13.42 19.87 22.70
CA THR A 8 -12.76 20.62 21.63
C THR A 8 -12.66 19.79 20.35
N PRO A 9 -13.16 20.28 19.18
CA PRO A 9 -13.05 19.58 17.89
C PRO A 9 -11.59 19.31 17.50
N ARG A 10 -11.31 18.12 16.94
CA ARG A 10 -9.94 17.62 16.70
C ARG A 10 -9.03 18.60 15.94
N TRP A 11 -9.58 19.36 15.00
CA TRP A 11 -8.89 20.35 14.17
C TRP A 11 -8.65 21.71 14.86
N LYS A 12 -9.31 22.00 15.98
CA LYS A 12 -9.05 23.16 16.86
C LYS A 12 -8.11 22.84 18.03
N ARG A 13 -7.76 21.56 18.24
CA ARG A 13 -6.84 21.17 19.32
C ARG A 13 -5.44 21.67 18.98
N ILE A 14 -4.95 22.63 19.77
CA ILE A 14 -3.55 23.04 19.74
C ILE A 14 -2.73 21.82 20.11
N ILE A 15 -1.97 21.27 19.16
CA ILE A 15 -0.97 20.24 19.45
C ILE A 15 0.03 20.88 20.41
N PRO A 16 0.24 20.33 21.62
CA PRO A 16 1.21 20.90 22.55
C PRO A 16 2.58 20.97 21.87
N GLN A 17 3.17 22.17 21.80
CA GLN A 17 4.47 22.36 21.14
C GLN A 17 5.60 21.61 21.84
N HIS A 18 5.33 21.08 23.04
CA HIS A 18 6.23 20.31 23.91
C HIS A 18 6.27 18.81 23.56
N ILE A 19 5.93 18.41 22.34
CA ILE A 19 6.20 17.05 21.81
C ILE A 19 7.71 16.94 21.53
N ASN A 20 8.49 16.94 22.61
CA ASN A 20 9.95 16.81 22.63
C ASN A 20 10.37 15.34 22.41
N TYR A 21 9.95 14.75 21.29
CA TYR A 21 10.49 13.48 20.78
C TYR A 21 11.56 13.72 19.70
N ILE A 22 12.10 14.94 19.63
CA ILE A 22 13.26 15.26 18.81
C ILE A 22 14.48 14.64 19.50
N THR A 23 14.81 13.40 19.11
CA THR A 23 16.08 12.78 19.45
C THR A 23 17.22 13.54 18.74
N PRO A 24 18.50 13.36 19.13
CA PRO A 24 19.64 13.89 18.37
C PRO A 24 19.66 13.45 16.89
N TYR A 25 18.96 12.36 16.55
CA TYR A 25 18.83 11.81 15.20
C TYR A 25 17.57 12.28 14.46
N THR A 26 16.79 13.20 15.04
CA THR A 26 15.53 13.70 14.47
C THR A 26 15.71 15.15 14.00
N LYS A 27 15.47 15.39 12.69
CA LYS A 27 15.56 16.73 12.09
C LYS A 27 14.24 17.10 11.43
N ILE A 28 13.70 18.27 11.77
CA ILE A 28 12.51 18.83 11.11
C ILE A 28 12.98 19.81 10.02
N ILE A 29 12.69 19.50 8.77
CA ILE A 29 12.98 20.37 7.62
C ILE A 29 11.72 21.19 7.32
N ARG A 30 11.80 22.51 7.42
CA ARG A 30 10.70 23.42 7.06
C ARG A 30 11.04 24.14 5.75
N ILE A 31 10.34 23.76 4.68
CA ILE A 31 10.45 24.42 3.38
C ILE A 31 9.58 25.70 3.42
N LYS A 32 10.12 26.84 2.95
CA LYS A 32 9.45 28.16 3.06
C LYS A 32 8.20 28.29 2.19
N GLN A 33 8.12 27.52 1.11
CA GLN A 33 7.03 27.51 0.14
C GLN A 33 6.48 26.09 -0.02
N ARG A 34 5.23 25.95 -0.49
CA ARG A 34 4.67 24.65 -0.86
C ARG A 34 5.42 24.12 -2.09
N VAL A 35 5.92 22.88 -2.03
CA VAL A 35 6.67 22.26 -3.14
C VAL A 35 6.08 20.93 -3.66
N GLY A 36 4.96 20.47 -3.10
CA GLY A 36 4.42 19.13 -3.37
C GLY A 36 5.20 18.03 -2.63
N PHE A 37 4.76 16.78 -2.82
CA PHE A 37 5.37 15.63 -2.14
C PHE A 37 6.76 15.32 -2.71
N GLY A 38 6.91 15.21 -4.03
CA GLY A 38 8.17 14.81 -4.66
C GLY A 38 9.34 15.72 -4.29
N PHE A 39 9.16 17.05 -4.38
CA PHE A 39 10.22 17.97 -4.00
C PHE A 39 10.45 18.04 -2.48
N ALA A 40 9.46 17.73 -1.63
CA ALA A 40 9.70 17.60 -0.20
C ALA A 40 10.60 16.39 0.12
N VAL A 41 10.41 15.26 -0.58
CA VAL A 41 11.35 14.12 -0.55
C VAL A 41 12.72 14.58 -1.06
N LYS A 42 12.80 15.26 -2.21
CA LYS A 42 14.06 15.78 -2.77
C LYS A 42 14.85 16.66 -1.80
N GLU A 43 14.19 17.55 -1.03
CA GLU A 43 14.88 18.36 -0.01
C GLU A 43 15.32 17.52 1.20
N ALA A 44 14.57 16.49 1.59
CA ALA A 44 14.96 15.57 2.66
C ALA A 44 16.19 14.71 2.27
N LEU A 45 16.25 14.24 1.02
CA LEU A 45 17.37 13.45 0.49
C LEU A 45 18.71 14.22 0.48
N LYS A 46 18.69 15.55 0.47
CA LYS A 46 19.90 16.39 0.61
C LYS A 46 20.45 16.47 2.04
N GLN A 47 19.78 15.85 3.01
CA GLN A 47 20.07 15.98 4.44
C GLN A 47 20.43 14.62 5.08
N ILE A 48 20.59 13.57 4.28
CA ILE A 48 20.90 12.21 4.73
C ILE A 48 22.21 11.74 4.10
N ASP A 49 23.04 11.08 4.90
CA ASP A 49 24.34 10.53 4.49
C ASP A 49 24.31 8.99 4.33
N THR A 50 23.15 8.36 4.56
CA THR A 50 22.97 6.92 4.43
C THR A 50 22.69 6.51 2.96
N PRO A 51 23.20 5.36 2.49
CA PRO A 51 23.01 4.93 1.09
C PRO A 51 21.56 4.56 0.74
N TYR A 52 20.77 4.21 1.76
CA TYR A 52 19.35 3.88 1.66
C TYR A 52 18.51 4.81 2.55
N VAL A 53 17.26 5.01 2.13
CA VAL A 53 16.23 5.76 2.86
C VAL A 53 14.97 4.92 2.98
N ILE A 54 14.19 5.14 4.04
CA ILE A 54 12.83 4.65 4.16
C ILE A 54 11.87 5.83 4.09
N ILE A 55 10.95 5.80 3.12
CA ILE A 55 9.88 6.79 2.98
C ILE A 55 8.63 6.18 3.61
N ILE A 56 8.00 6.92 4.52
CA ILE A 56 6.84 6.45 5.29
C ILE A 56 5.70 7.46 5.11
N GLN A 57 4.55 7.01 4.62
CA GLN A 57 3.36 7.85 4.56
C GLN A 57 2.77 8.04 5.96
N HIS A 58 2.37 9.27 6.28
CA HIS A 58 1.94 9.71 7.62
C HIS A 58 0.69 9.00 8.20
N ASP A 59 -0.09 8.37 7.34
CA ASP A 59 -1.33 7.64 7.61
C ASP A 59 -1.18 6.12 7.52
N LEU A 60 -0.05 5.64 6.98
CA LEU A 60 0.29 4.22 6.90
C LEU A 60 1.08 3.77 8.14
N LYS A 61 0.38 3.11 9.07
CA LYS A 61 1.04 2.47 10.22
C LYS A 61 1.65 1.13 9.86
N PHE A 62 2.77 0.87 10.52
CA PHE A 62 3.54 -0.36 10.45
C PHE A 62 2.97 -1.43 11.43
N GLN A 63 2.67 -2.65 10.95
CA GLN A 63 1.96 -3.76 11.65
C GLN A 63 2.69 -5.12 11.66
N THR A 64 3.22 -5.60 10.53
CA THR A 64 3.81 -6.97 10.37
C THR A 64 5.32 -6.93 10.37
N GLU A 65 6.06 -7.84 11.03
CA GLU A 65 7.53 -7.68 11.07
C GLU A 65 8.22 -7.80 9.68
N ILE A 66 9.22 -6.94 9.42
CA ILE A 66 10.18 -7.04 8.31
C ILE A 66 11.59 -7.25 8.83
N ASP A 67 12.30 -8.13 8.13
CA ASP A 67 13.74 -8.32 8.22
C ASP A 67 14.47 -7.24 7.39
N LEU A 68 14.56 -6.02 7.93
CA LEU A 68 15.29 -4.92 7.28
C LEU A 68 16.76 -5.26 7.00
N PRO A 69 17.53 -5.92 7.90
CA PRO A 69 18.88 -6.36 7.57
C PRO A 69 18.95 -7.19 6.29
N LYS A 70 18.03 -8.15 6.12
CA LYS A 70 17.96 -8.98 4.90
C LYS A 70 17.45 -8.23 3.67
N ILE A 71 16.56 -7.25 3.86
CA ILE A 71 16.13 -6.33 2.79
C ILE A 71 17.32 -5.49 2.30
N ILE A 72 18.05 -4.82 3.19
CA ILE A 72 19.23 -4.01 2.84
C ILE A 72 20.31 -4.88 2.21
N TYR A 73 20.64 -6.04 2.79
CA TYR A 73 21.56 -7.00 2.19
C TYR A 73 21.18 -7.37 0.75
N THR A 74 19.88 -7.50 0.45
CA THR A 74 19.39 -7.77 -0.91
C THR A 74 19.58 -6.55 -1.82
N MET A 75 19.28 -5.35 -1.35
CA MET A 75 19.51 -4.11 -2.12
C MET A 75 20.99 -3.79 -2.34
N GLU A 76 21.89 -4.27 -1.49
CA GLU A 76 23.34 -4.15 -1.65
C GLU A 76 23.86 -5.20 -2.65
N THR A 77 23.55 -6.47 -2.41
CA THR A 77 24.00 -7.63 -3.22
C THR A 77 23.53 -7.54 -4.67
N TYR A 78 22.32 -7.04 -4.90
CA TYR A 78 21.68 -6.93 -6.22
C TYR A 78 21.40 -5.47 -6.59
N SER A 79 22.29 -4.54 -6.23
CA SER A 79 22.13 -3.08 -6.42
C SER A 79 21.95 -2.65 -7.89
N ASP A 80 22.38 -3.47 -8.84
CA ASP A 80 22.13 -3.34 -10.27
C ASP A 80 20.67 -3.63 -10.65
N ARG A 81 19.98 -4.54 -9.94
CA ARG A 81 18.59 -4.96 -10.19
C ARG A 81 17.56 -4.41 -9.19
N VAL A 82 17.96 -4.08 -7.96
CA VAL A 82 17.07 -3.80 -6.82
C VAL A 82 17.43 -2.45 -6.19
N LYS A 83 16.71 -1.40 -6.60
CA LYS A 83 16.97 0.00 -6.22
C LYS A 83 15.86 0.58 -5.33
N TYR A 84 14.68 -0.02 -5.39
CA TYR A 84 13.48 0.33 -4.62
C TYR A 84 12.75 -0.94 -4.20
N ILE A 85 12.27 -0.99 -2.96
CA ILE A 85 11.42 -2.06 -2.41
C ILE A 85 10.22 -1.41 -1.72
N GLY A 86 9.07 -1.46 -2.39
CA GLY A 86 7.78 -1.02 -1.90
C GLY A 86 7.13 -2.06 -0.99
N PHE A 87 6.38 -1.59 0.00
CA PHE A 87 5.60 -2.48 0.88
C PHE A 87 4.16 -2.60 0.40
N ALA A 88 3.70 -3.85 0.27
CA ALA A 88 2.31 -4.15 -0.05
C ALA A 88 1.38 -3.61 1.06
N THR A 89 0.40 -2.77 0.67
CA THR A 89 -0.76 -2.47 1.52
C THR A 89 -1.84 -3.54 1.34
N ASN A 90 -2.89 -3.53 2.17
CA ASN A 90 -4.05 -4.43 2.01
C ASN A 90 -4.72 -4.33 0.61
N HIS A 91 -4.46 -3.26 -0.15
CA HIS A 91 -4.98 -3.01 -1.50
C HIS A 91 -3.94 -3.35 -2.59
N VAL A 92 -3.43 -4.59 -2.57
CA VAL A 92 -2.60 -5.15 -3.67
C VAL A 92 -3.39 -5.27 -4.99
N THR A 93 -4.71 -5.13 -4.91
CA THR A 93 -5.66 -5.08 -6.04
C THR A 93 -5.19 -4.19 -7.19
N SER A 94 -4.59 -3.02 -6.92
CA SER A 94 -4.16 -2.10 -7.98
C SER A 94 -2.96 -2.62 -8.79
N TYR A 95 -2.05 -3.37 -8.18
CA TYR A 95 -0.94 -4.01 -8.88
C TYR A 95 -1.41 -5.31 -9.57
N ALA A 96 -2.25 -6.11 -8.88
CA ALA A 96 -2.82 -7.32 -9.46
C ALA A 96 -3.63 -7.04 -10.74
N ARG A 97 -4.47 -5.99 -10.75
CA ARG A 97 -5.20 -5.53 -11.96
C ARG A 97 -4.27 -5.14 -13.10
N ARG A 98 -3.15 -4.46 -12.80
CA ARG A 98 -2.16 -4.10 -13.84
C ARG A 98 -1.45 -5.33 -14.42
N CYS A 99 -1.37 -6.43 -13.67
CA CYS A 99 -0.91 -7.72 -14.19
C CYS A 99 -1.96 -8.46 -15.03
N GLU A 100 -3.19 -7.92 -15.18
CA GLU A 100 -4.22 -8.48 -16.06
C GLU A 100 -4.14 -7.89 -17.47
N ASP A 101 -3.52 -6.70 -17.63
CA ASP A 101 -3.23 -6.01 -18.89
C ASP A 101 -2.46 -6.93 -19.86
N PRO A 102 -2.98 -7.19 -21.08
CA PRO A 102 -2.33 -8.06 -22.06
C PRO A 102 -0.93 -7.60 -22.51
N SER A 103 -0.64 -6.30 -22.42
CA SER A 103 0.67 -5.74 -22.76
C SER A 103 1.74 -5.96 -21.68
N LEU A 104 1.37 -6.48 -20.50
CA LEU A 104 2.27 -6.67 -19.38
C LEU A 104 2.42 -8.15 -18.99
N PRO A 105 3.64 -8.61 -18.62
CA PRO A 105 3.84 -9.98 -18.17
C PRO A 105 3.05 -10.31 -16.90
N ARG A 106 2.39 -11.46 -16.87
CA ARG A 106 1.62 -11.96 -15.72
C ARG A 106 2.50 -12.49 -14.59
N ILE A 107 3.27 -11.59 -13.94
CA ILE A 107 4.21 -11.92 -12.87
C ILE A 107 3.55 -11.70 -11.50
N LEU A 108 2.94 -12.75 -10.96
CA LEU A 108 2.30 -12.74 -9.62
C LEU A 108 3.05 -13.57 -8.57
N SER A 109 4.14 -14.23 -8.95
CA SER A 109 5.01 -15.01 -8.08
C SER A 109 6.31 -14.26 -7.76
N PRO A 110 6.83 -14.33 -6.52
CA PRO A 110 8.16 -13.80 -6.22
C PRO A 110 9.27 -14.41 -7.07
N ASP A 111 10.26 -13.59 -7.46
CA ASP A 111 11.46 -14.04 -8.18
C ASP A 111 12.36 -14.89 -7.23
N PRO A 112 12.63 -16.16 -7.57
CA PRO A 112 13.39 -17.08 -6.72
C PRO A 112 14.91 -16.78 -6.67
N SER A 113 15.41 -15.84 -7.48
CA SER A 113 16.83 -15.45 -7.48
C SER A 113 17.22 -14.56 -6.29
N PHE A 114 16.25 -14.05 -5.52
CA PHE A 114 16.48 -13.23 -4.33
C PHE A 114 16.28 -14.00 -3.02
N PRO A 115 17.02 -13.67 -1.95
CA PRO A 115 16.87 -14.29 -0.64
C PRO A 115 15.59 -13.86 0.11
N ILE A 116 14.86 -12.89 -0.43
CA ILE A 116 13.55 -12.41 0.05
C ILE A 116 12.53 -12.42 -1.10
N PRO A 117 11.24 -12.65 -0.80
CA PRO A 117 10.22 -12.68 -1.84
C PRO A 117 9.92 -11.28 -2.37
N LEU A 118 10.42 -11.02 -3.58
CA LEU A 118 10.22 -9.78 -4.34
C LEU A 118 9.45 -10.05 -5.63
N ILE A 119 8.44 -9.23 -5.90
CA ILE A 119 7.70 -9.22 -7.17
C ILE A 119 8.06 -7.92 -7.91
N PRO A 120 8.38 -7.94 -9.22
CA PRO A 120 8.81 -6.74 -9.94
C PRO A 120 7.63 -5.79 -10.15
N LEU A 121 7.81 -4.51 -9.81
CA LEU A 121 6.78 -3.50 -10.06
C LEU A 121 6.91 -2.95 -11.47
N PHE A 122 5.78 -2.83 -12.18
CA PHE A 122 5.73 -2.16 -13.49
C PHE A 122 5.51 -0.65 -13.36
N PHE A 123 5.38 -0.14 -12.13
CA PHE A 123 5.02 1.24 -11.84
C PHE A 123 5.53 1.63 -10.45
N TRP A 124 6.02 2.86 -10.34
CA TRP A 124 6.44 3.45 -9.09
C TRP A 124 5.24 3.79 -8.20
N TYR A 125 5.29 3.45 -6.90
CA TYR A 125 4.24 3.83 -5.94
C TYR A 125 4.80 4.74 -4.85
N ASP A 126 4.13 5.85 -4.52
CA ASP A 126 4.51 6.75 -3.42
C ASP A 126 4.01 6.28 -2.05
N LYS A 127 3.78 4.96 -1.93
CA LYS A 127 3.49 4.23 -0.68
C LYS A 127 4.75 4.07 0.18
N THR A 128 4.60 3.56 1.40
CA THR A 128 5.74 3.29 2.28
C THR A 128 6.71 2.29 1.63
N HIS A 129 7.99 2.64 1.54
CA HIS A 129 9.00 1.88 0.80
C HIS A 129 10.42 2.17 1.28
N ILE A 130 11.38 1.35 0.87
CA ILE A 130 12.84 1.58 1.03
C ILE A 130 13.43 1.80 -0.36
N ALA A 131 14.31 2.79 -0.51
CA ALA A 131 14.97 3.09 -1.77
C ALA A 131 16.45 3.45 -1.58
N SER A 132 17.26 3.22 -2.62
CA SER A 132 18.60 3.80 -2.73
C SER A 132 18.49 5.32 -2.90
N VAL A 133 19.25 6.05 -2.08
CA VAL A 133 19.34 7.52 -2.18
C VAL A 133 19.93 7.94 -3.52
N GLN A 134 20.94 7.21 -4.00
CA GLN A 134 21.56 7.47 -5.31
C GLN A 134 20.55 7.31 -6.44
N HIS A 135 19.73 6.24 -6.43
CA HIS A 135 18.70 6.01 -7.44
C HIS A 135 17.68 7.15 -7.52
N TYR A 136 17.23 7.65 -6.37
CA TYR A 136 16.40 8.85 -6.31
C TYR A 136 17.09 10.07 -6.93
N LEU A 137 18.34 10.34 -6.56
CA LEU A 137 19.07 11.53 -7.00
C LEU A 137 19.46 11.49 -8.50
N THR A 138 19.71 10.31 -9.07
CA THR A 138 20.15 10.17 -10.47
C THR A 138 19.04 9.87 -11.45
N LEU A 139 18.05 9.05 -11.09
CA LEU A 139 17.00 8.62 -12.02
C LEU A 139 15.70 9.39 -11.80
N VAL A 140 15.20 9.42 -10.56
CA VAL A 140 13.92 10.08 -10.25
C VAL A 140 14.02 11.60 -10.32
N PHE A 141 15.08 12.19 -9.76
CA PHE A 141 15.27 13.65 -9.64
C PHE A 141 16.47 14.21 -10.41
N GLY A 142 17.12 13.36 -11.22
CA GLY A 142 18.35 13.68 -11.95
C GLY A 142 18.13 14.55 -13.18
N ARG A 143 19.17 14.61 -14.03
CA ARG A 143 19.14 15.41 -15.26
C ARG A 143 18.18 14.78 -16.26
N GLY A 144 17.18 15.54 -16.72
CA GLY A 144 16.12 15.03 -17.58
C GLY A 144 14.95 14.38 -16.82
N SER A 145 14.90 14.50 -15.49
CA SER A 145 13.74 14.11 -14.69
C SER A 145 12.45 14.79 -15.18
N VAL A 146 11.38 14.02 -15.24
CA VAL A 146 10.01 14.48 -15.54
C VAL A 146 9.30 15.10 -14.33
N ILE A 147 9.91 15.10 -13.14
CA ILE A 147 9.30 15.59 -11.90
C ILE A 147 9.52 17.10 -11.75
N ASN A 148 8.43 17.86 -11.76
CA ASN A 148 8.41 19.30 -11.49
C ASN A 148 7.95 19.61 -10.06
N ASN A 149 8.03 20.88 -9.69
CA ASN A 149 7.54 21.37 -8.42
C ASN A 149 6.00 21.24 -8.37
N GLY A 150 5.47 20.53 -7.37
CA GLY A 150 4.06 20.23 -7.23
C GLY A 150 3.68 18.79 -7.60
N ASP A 151 4.45 18.13 -8.47
CA ASP A 151 4.17 16.78 -8.95
C ASP A 151 4.31 15.71 -7.84
N PHE A 152 3.51 14.65 -7.97
CA PHE A 152 3.78 13.35 -7.33
C PHE A 152 4.75 12.53 -8.19
N ILE A 153 5.53 11.68 -7.53
CA ILE A 153 6.52 10.84 -8.23
C ILE A 153 5.78 9.68 -8.90
N GLU A 154 4.79 9.12 -8.21
CA GLU A 154 3.85 8.12 -8.73
C GLU A 154 3.25 8.55 -10.09
N ASP A 155 2.63 9.74 -10.16
CA ASP A 155 1.89 10.18 -11.35
C ASP A 155 2.79 10.49 -12.57
N LYS A 156 4.05 10.88 -12.36
CA LYS A 156 4.95 11.28 -13.45
C LYS A 156 6.00 10.22 -13.77
N PHE A 157 6.74 9.77 -12.77
CA PHE A 157 7.77 8.75 -12.95
C PHE A 157 7.18 7.34 -13.06
N GLY A 158 6.07 7.06 -12.38
CA GLY A 158 5.36 5.78 -12.51
C GLY A 158 4.87 5.53 -13.92
N HIS A 159 4.23 6.51 -14.57
CA HIS A 159 3.78 6.37 -15.97
C HIS A 159 4.94 6.23 -16.95
N VAL A 160 6.04 6.98 -16.77
CA VAL A 160 7.26 6.80 -17.57
C VAL A 160 7.84 5.39 -17.42
N GLN A 161 7.83 4.83 -16.21
CA GLN A 161 8.23 3.44 -16.00
C GLN A 161 7.31 2.44 -16.71
N LEU A 162 5.99 2.61 -16.57
CA LEU A 162 5.00 1.71 -17.13
C LEU A 162 5.07 1.68 -18.66
N GLN A 163 5.19 2.84 -19.29
CA GLN A 163 5.27 2.95 -20.74
C GLN A 163 6.56 2.32 -21.29
N ASP A 164 7.70 2.57 -20.66
CA ASP A 164 8.99 1.98 -21.06
C ASP A 164 8.96 0.44 -20.99
N ILE A 165 8.29 -0.12 -19.97
CA ILE A 165 8.08 -1.58 -19.81
C ILE A 165 7.09 -2.14 -20.85
N LYS A 166 6.05 -1.38 -21.23
CA LYS A 166 5.12 -1.77 -22.31
C LYS A 166 5.79 -1.77 -23.69
N GLU A 167 6.65 -0.79 -23.95
CA GLU A 167 7.32 -0.62 -25.24
C GLU A 167 8.49 -1.60 -25.46
N HIS A 168 9.30 -1.83 -24.42
CA HIS A 168 10.55 -2.59 -24.56
C HIS A 168 10.48 -3.99 -23.92
N GLY A 169 9.73 -4.13 -22.82
CA GLY A 169 9.62 -5.37 -22.05
C GLY A 169 10.17 -5.29 -20.62
N MET A 170 10.68 -6.42 -20.13
CA MET A 170 11.16 -6.55 -18.74
C MET A 170 12.68 -6.46 -18.58
N GLU A 171 13.43 -6.50 -19.67
CA GLU A 171 14.85 -6.17 -19.73
C GLU A 171 15.13 -4.72 -19.27
N VAL A 172 14.29 -3.75 -19.67
CA VAL A 172 14.38 -2.37 -19.16
C VAL A 172 14.00 -2.23 -17.68
N HIS A 173 13.30 -3.20 -17.07
CA HIS A 173 12.95 -3.12 -15.64
C HIS A 173 14.19 -2.92 -14.75
N SER A 174 15.35 -3.47 -15.13
CA SER A 174 16.61 -3.31 -14.41
C SER A 174 17.03 -1.84 -14.23
N LYS A 175 16.72 -0.95 -15.18
CA LYS A 175 16.93 0.51 -15.11
C LYS A 175 16.25 1.10 -13.86
N TYR A 176 14.97 0.75 -13.67
CA TYR A 176 14.13 1.19 -12.55
C TYR A 176 14.46 0.42 -11.26
N GLY A 177 14.53 -0.91 -11.34
CA GLY A 177 14.83 -1.78 -10.21
C GLY A 177 13.83 -1.65 -9.05
N THR A 178 12.55 -1.45 -9.38
CA THR A 178 11.45 -1.29 -8.41
C THR A 178 10.80 -2.63 -8.12
N TRP A 179 10.79 -3.05 -6.86
CA TRP A 179 10.20 -4.32 -6.44
C TRP A 179 9.17 -4.10 -5.34
N MET A 180 8.28 -5.06 -5.15
CA MET A 180 7.36 -5.14 -4.02
C MET A 180 7.78 -6.29 -3.11
N TYR A 181 7.97 -6.00 -1.82
CA TYR A 181 8.15 -7.03 -0.80
C TYR A 181 6.83 -7.76 -0.57
N PHE A 182 6.79 -9.05 -0.89
CA PHE A 182 5.58 -9.87 -0.86
C PHE A 182 5.81 -11.18 -0.09
N PRO A 183 6.00 -11.11 1.24
CA PRO A 183 6.17 -12.29 2.07
C PRO A 183 4.90 -13.15 2.04
N LYS A 184 5.09 -14.47 2.13
CA LYS A 184 4.00 -15.36 2.51
C LYS A 184 3.55 -14.97 3.91
N ASP A 185 2.30 -14.55 3.99
CA ASP A 185 1.63 -14.20 5.24
C ASP A 185 0.53 -15.24 5.44
N GLU A 186 0.80 -16.23 6.28
CA GLU A 186 -0.12 -17.35 6.53
C GLU A 186 -1.46 -16.89 7.11
N GLU A 187 -1.49 -15.75 7.81
CA GLU A 187 -2.71 -15.18 8.38
C GLU A 187 -3.54 -14.52 7.27
N ARG A 188 -2.90 -13.76 6.38
CA ARG A 188 -3.51 -13.24 5.16
C ARG A 188 -4.00 -14.36 4.22
N GLU A 189 -3.21 -15.40 3.99
CA GLU A 189 -3.61 -16.56 3.17
C GLU A 189 -4.86 -17.23 3.77
N ARG A 190 -4.91 -17.42 5.10
CA ARG A 190 -6.09 -17.92 5.81
C ARG A 190 -7.30 -16.97 5.68
N GLU A 191 -7.12 -15.67 5.84
CA GLU A 191 -8.20 -14.69 5.66
C GLU A 191 -8.76 -14.69 4.23
N GLU A 192 -7.90 -14.73 3.22
CA GLU A 192 -8.29 -14.76 1.81
C GLU A 192 -9.00 -16.08 1.46
N GLU A 193 -8.54 -17.21 2.01
CA GLU A 193 -9.22 -18.50 1.86
C GLU A 193 -10.60 -18.50 2.53
N GLU A 194 -10.74 -17.90 3.71
CA GLU A 194 -12.05 -17.70 4.37
C GLU A 194 -12.98 -16.81 3.55
N LYS A 195 -12.48 -15.69 2.99
CA LYS A 195 -13.25 -14.80 2.12
C LYS A 195 -13.74 -15.57 0.88
N ARG A 196 -12.86 -16.36 0.24
CA ARG A 196 -13.22 -17.26 -0.88
C ARG A 196 -14.28 -18.30 -0.47
N LYS A 197 -14.16 -18.92 0.71
CA LYS A 197 -15.14 -19.88 1.26
C LYS A 197 -16.50 -19.21 1.51
N LYS A 198 -16.53 -17.97 2.03
CA LYS A 198 -17.75 -17.17 2.25
C LYS A 198 -18.44 -16.83 0.91
N ILE A 199 -17.69 -16.40 -0.12
CA ILE A 199 -18.21 -16.10 -1.46
C ILE A 199 -18.78 -17.34 -2.16
N LYS A 200 -18.11 -18.50 -2.06
CA LYS A 200 -18.64 -19.77 -2.61
C LYS A 200 -19.95 -20.17 -1.91
N ARG A 201 -20.05 -20.00 -0.59
CA ARG A 201 -21.28 -20.29 0.18
C ARG A 201 -22.44 -19.37 -0.20
N SER A 202 -22.22 -18.08 -0.45
CA SER A 202 -23.29 -17.18 -0.89
C SER A 202 -23.77 -17.50 -2.31
N LYS A 203 -22.85 -17.70 -3.27
CA LYS A 203 -23.21 -18.09 -4.65
C LYS A 203 -24.06 -19.37 -4.70
N ASN A 204 -23.67 -20.42 -3.95
CA ASN A 204 -24.45 -21.66 -3.87
C ASN A 204 -25.84 -21.46 -3.22
N LYS A 205 -25.98 -20.50 -2.30
CA LYS A 205 -27.25 -20.22 -1.63
C LYS A 205 -28.22 -19.42 -2.52
N SER A 206 -27.70 -18.53 -3.37
CA SER A 206 -28.49 -17.87 -4.43
C SER A 206 -28.92 -18.87 -5.50
N LYS A 207 -28.02 -19.76 -5.96
CA LYS A 207 -28.36 -20.74 -7.00
C LYS A 207 -29.50 -21.69 -6.56
N LYS A 208 -29.45 -22.17 -5.31
CA LYS A 208 -30.53 -22.94 -4.68
C LYS A 208 -31.84 -22.18 -4.41
N LYS A 209 -31.88 -20.85 -4.58
CA LYS A 209 -33.11 -20.07 -4.49
C LYS A 209 -33.78 -19.96 -5.86
N ASN A 210 -33.00 -19.71 -6.90
CA ASN A 210 -33.49 -19.72 -8.29
C ASN A 210 -33.95 -21.13 -8.74
N GLU A 211 -33.29 -22.20 -8.27
CA GLU A 211 -33.74 -23.59 -8.51
C GLU A 211 -35.06 -23.94 -7.78
N ASN A 212 -35.53 -23.09 -6.86
CA ASN A 212 -36.77 -23.27 -6.09
C ASN A 212 -37.89 -22.29 -6.50
N GLU A 213 -37.67 -21.44 -7.51
CA GLU A 213 -38.63 -20.45 -8.02
C GLU A 213 -39.07 -20.79 -9.47
N ASN A 214 -38.72 -21.98 -9.98
CA ASN A 214 -39.01 -22.46 -11.35
C ASN A 214 -39.92 -23.72 -11.39
N ASP A 215 -40.55 -24.13 -10.28
CA ASP A 215 -41.39 -25.34 -10.19
C ASP A 215 -42.92 -25.05 -10.25
N ASP A 216 -43.34 -23.78 -10.35
CA ASP A 216 -44.75 -23.36 -10.49
C ASP A 216 -44.90 -22.38 -11.66
N GLU A 217 -45.02 -22.90 -12.89
CA GLU A 217 -45.78 -22.32 -14.03
C GLU A 217 -45.70 -23.28 -15.24
N ASN A 218 -46.66 -24.20 -15.32
CA ASN A 218 -47.09 -24.84 -16.58
C ASN A 218 -48.46 -24.27 -16.94
N ASP A 219 -48.82 -24.42 -18.22
CA ASP A 219 -50.08 -24.01 -18.85
C ASP A 219 -50.21 -22.48 -19.09
N ASP A 220 -49.67 -22.01 -20.21
CA ASP A 220 -50.56 -21.62 -21.31
C ASP A 220 -49.86 -21.64 -22.68
N GLU A 221 -50.61 -22.01 -23.71
CA GLU A 221 -50.16 -22.12 -25.10
C GLU A 221 -50.01 -20.72 -25.74
N ASN A 222 -49.03 -20.52 -26.64
CA ASN A 222 -49.30 -19.94 -27.97
C ASN A 222 -48.11 -19.96 -28.93
N GLU A 223 -48.51 -20.00 -30.20
CA GLU A 223 -47.80 -20.23 -31.46
C GLU A 223 -46.74 -19.18 -31.86
N ASN A 224 -45.78 -19.61 -32.72
CA ASN A 224 -45.28 -18.93 -33.95
C ASN A 224 -44.77 -17.45 -33.85
N ASP A 225 -43.57 -17.05 -34.29
CA ASP A 225 -42.90 -17.34 -35.56
C ASP A 225 -41.41 -16.86 -35.56
N ASP A 226 -40.63 -17.51 -36.43
CA ASP A 226 -39.53 -17.01 -37.29
C ASP A 226 -38.19 -16.40 -36.84
N GLU A 227 -37.24 -16.63 -37.77
CA GLU A 227 -36.00 -15.90 -38.08
C GLU A 227 -34.78 -16.01 -37.14
N ASN A 228 -34.21 -17.21 -37.24
CA ASN A 228 -32.78 -17.46 -37.36
C ASN A 228 -32.07 -16.46 -38.30
N GLU A 229 -31.10 -15.68 -37.82
CA GLU A 229 -29.97 -15.23 -38.66
C GLU A 229 -28.70 -15.01 -37.81
N ASN A 230 -27.69 -15.86 -38.03
CA ASN A 230 -26.32 -15.61 -37.62
C ASN A 230 -25.64 -14.81 -38.75
N GLU A 231 -25.17 -13.60 -38.49
CA GLU A 231 -24.03 -13.06 -39.23
C GLU A 231 -22.97 -12.48 -38.29
N ASN A 232 -21.73 -12.67 -38.72
CA ASN A 232 -20.50 -12.40 -38.00
C ASN A 232 -20.02 -10.96 -38.28
N GLU A 233 -19.04 -10.52 -37.47
CA GLU A 233 -18.00 -9.56 -37.86
C GLU A 233 -18.45 -8.17 -38.37
N ASN A 234 -18.13 -7.12 -37.60
CA ASN A 234 -17.10 -6.21 -38.08
C ASN A 234 -16.47 -5.37 -36.97
N GLU A 235 -15.23 -4.97 -37.25
CA GLU A 235 -14.36 -4.14 -36.45
C GLU A 235 -14.89 -2.69 -36.38
N ASN A 236 -14.64 -2.00 -35.28
CA ASN A 236 -14.45 -0.55 -35.30
C ASN A 236 -13.51 -0.16 -34.15
N ASP A 237 -12.38 0.44 -34.53
CA ASP A 237 -11.48 1.10 -33.60
C ASP A 237 -12.17 2.28 -32.94
N GLY A 238 -11.92 2.45 -31.65
CA GLY A 238 -12.40 3.55 -30.84
C GLY A 238 -11.41 3.82 -29.72
N ASP A 239 -10.39 4.63 -30.03
CA ASP A 239 -9.61 5.32 -29.01
C ASP A 239 -10.57 6.26 -28.26
N ASP A 240 -10.75 6.06 -26.96
CA ASP A 240 -11.34 7.05 -26.05
C ASP A 240 -10.55 7.07 -24.73
N ASP A 241 -10.12 8.28 -24.34
CA ASP A 241 -9.37 8.56 -23.13
C ASP A 241 -10.29 8.59 -21.89
N ASP A 242 -10.24 7.55 -21.04
CA ASP A 242 -10.96 7.56 -19.75
C ASP A 242 -10.09 8.12 -18.59
N ASP A 243 -10.14 9.45 -18.45
CA ASP A 243 -9.75 10.21 -17.25
C ASP A 243 -10.72 9.92 -16.08
N ASP A 244 -10.46 8.89 -15.29
CA ASP A 244 -11.36 8.46 -14.19
C ASP A 244 -11.12 9.24 -12.87
N ASP A 245 -11.71 10.44 -12.77
CA ASP A 245 -11.82 11.27 -11.57
C ASP A 245 -12.82 10.66 -10.54
N ASP A 246 -12.37 9.63 -9.79
CA ASP A 246 -13.22 8.92 -8.81
C ASP A 246 -13.57 9.78 -7.58
N SER A 247 -14.58 10.63 -7.77
CA SER A 247 -15.20 11.44 -6.71
C SER A 247 -16.58 10.89 -6.31
N ASN A 248 -16.58 10.25 -5.12
CA ASN A 248 -17.73 9.85 -4.28
C ASN A 248 -18.38 8.46 -4.49
N ASP A 249 -18.00 7.49 -3.65
CA ASP A 249 -18.99 6.79 -2.82
C ASP A 249 -18.56 6.69 -1.33
N ARG A 250 -19.27 7.40 -0.46
CA ARG A 250 -19.04 7.38 0.99
C ARG A 250 -19.81 6.24 1.65
N LYS A 251 -19.26 5.02 1.63
CA LYS A 251 -19.75 3.90 2.46
C LYS A 251 -18.70 3.32 3.42
N ASN A 252 -18.44 4.09 4.47
CA ASN A 252 -18.18 3.64 5.85
C ASN A 252 -17.42 2.31 6.03
N GLN A 253 -16.21 2.19 5.47
CA GLN A 253 -15.28 1.12 5.81
C GLN A 253 -14.34 1.57 6.94
N LYS A 254 -14.13 0.70 7.93
CA LYS A 254 -13.19 0.95 9.04
C LYS A 254 -11.77 0.75 8.54
N ASN A 255 -11.17 1.81 7.99
CA ASN A 255 -9.80 1.80 7.50
C ASN A 255 -8.81 1.43 8.61
N GLN A 256 -8.37 0.17 8.62
CA GLN A 256 -7.17 -0.29 9.29
C GLN A 256 -6.24 -0.84 8.21
N ALA A 257 -5.29 0.00 7.79
CA ALA A 257 -4.28 -0.36 6.81
C ALA A 257 -3.12 -1.10 7.47
N ASN A 258 -2.75 -2.27 6.92
CA ASN A 258 -1.62 -3.06 7.38
C ASN A 258 -0.41 -2.76 6.48
N ASN A 259 0.73 -2.50 7.10
CA ASN A 259 2.07 -2.40 6.48
C ASN A 259 3.05 -3.18 7.37
N TYR A 260 4.34 -3.23 7.03
CA TYR A 260 5.32 -4.02 7.81
C TYR A 260 5.86 -3.31 9.09
N TYR A 261 7.00 -3.62 9.73
CA TYR A 261 7.68 -2.88 10.83
C TYR A 261 9.04 -3.52 11.13
N CYS A 262 10.09 -2.79 11.55
CA CYS A 262 11.40 -3.41 11.81
C CYS A 262 11.91 -3.29 13.26
N LYS A 263 12.47 -4.38 13.83
CA LYS A 263 12.93 -4.44 15.22
C LYS A 263 14.09 -3.51 15.63
N PRO A 264 15.15 -3.26 14.83
CA PRO A 264 16.21 -2.31 15.20
C PRO A 264 15.75 -0.85 15.12
N CYS A 265 14.71 -0.59 14.32
CA CYS A 265 14.18 0.74 14.05
C CYS A 265 12.96 0.99 14.93
N LEU A 266 13.16 1.45 16.17
CA LEU A 266 12.11 1.83 17.14
C LEU A 266 11.29 3.09 16.74
N LEU A 267 11.07 3.30 15.43
CA LEU A 267 10.22 4.34 14.86
C LEU A 267 8.78 3.84 14.77
N HIS A 268 8.08 3.92 15.90
CA HIS A 268 6.63 3.68 15.97
C HIS A 268 5.90 5.04 16.05
N LEU A 269 5.67 5.64 14.88
CA LEU A 269 4.99 6.93 14.74
C LEU A 269 3.46 6.75 14.69
N ASP A 270 2.82 6.63 15.85
CA ASP A 270 1.39 6.94 15.99
C ASP A 270 1.19 7.87 17.19
N GLY A 271 0.35 8.89 17.04
CA GLY A 271 0.18 10.01 17.98
C GLY A 271 -0.58 9.65 19.27
N ARG A 272 -0.45 8.43 19.76
CA ARG A 272 -1.11 7.91 20.97
C ARG A 272 -0.05 7.63 22.02
N ARG A 273 -0.30 8.09 23.26
CA ARG A 273 0.62 7.98 24.41
C ARG A 273 1.23 6.57 24.50
N PHE A 274 2.55 6.47 24.35
CA PHE A 274 3.26 5.24 24.64
C PHE A 274 3.72 5.19 26.09
N LEU A 275 3.29 4.13 26.76
CA LEU A 275 4.03 3.52 27.86
C LEU A 275 4.87 2.41 27.21
N THR A 276 6.15 2.31 27.57
CA THR A 276 6.97 1.14 27.20
C THR A 276 6.32 -0.14 27.72
N ARG A 277 6.73 -1.31 27.20
CA ARG A 277 6.24 -2.60 27.71
C ARG A 277 6.36 -2.71 29.24
N ILE A 278 7.51 -2.32 29.77
CA ILE A 278 7.80 -2.22 31.22
C ILE A 278 6.81 -1.26 31.91
N GLN A 279 6.61 -0.05 31.37
CA GLN A 279 5.67 0.91 31.97
C GLN A 279 4.21 0.43 31.93
N LYS A 280 3.83 -0.36 30.92
CA LYS A 280 2.50 -0.98 30.82
C LYS A 280 2.33 -2.15 31.80
N GLU A 281 3.39 -2.94 31.99
CA GLU A 281 3.45 -4.02 32.98
C GLU A 281 3.37 -3.42 34.41
N ASN A 282 4.15 -2.38 34.73
CA ASN A 282 4.09 -1.66 36.00
C ASN A 282 2.69 -1.08 36.29
N MET A 283 2.04 -0.42 35.31
CA MET A 283 0.69 0.12 35.49
C MET A 283 -0.36 -0.97 35.77
N ILE A 284 -0.19 -2.17 35.21
CA ILE A 284 -1.05 -3.33 35.47
C ILE A 284 -0.83 -3.84 36.91
N GLU A 285 0.40 -3.82 37.42
CA GLU A 285 0.70 -4.17 38.81
C GLU A 285 0.15 -3.14 39.80
N GLU A 286 0.34 -1.84 39.56
CA GLU A 286 -0.23 -0.75 40.37
C GLU A 286 -1.76 -0.84 40.45
N THR A 287 -2.43 -1.09 39.32
CA THR A 287 -3.89 -1.25 39.26
C THR A 287 -4.36 -2.48 40.06
N LYS A 288 -3.63 -3.60 39.98
CA LYS A 288 -3.93 -4.81 40.78
C LYS A 288 -3.75 -4.55 42.27
N GLN A 289 -2.68 -3.87 42.67
CA GLN A 289 -2.44 -3.51 44.08
C GLN A 289 -3.58 -2.64 44.64
N GLN A 290 -3.99 -1.60 43.91
CA GLN A 290 -5.11 -0.74 44.31
C GLN A 290 -6.44 -1.53 44.45
N SER A 291 -6.75 -2.44 43.51
CA SER A 291 -7.94 -3.29 43.62
C SER A 291 -7.90 -4.24 44.83
N SER A 292 -6.70 -4.71 45.23
CA SER A 292 -6.52 -5.60 46.38
C SER A 292 -6.63 -4.90 47.74
N LEU A 293 -6.38 -3.58 47.78
CA LEU A 293 -6.57 -2.73 48.96
C LEU A 293 -8.05 -2.38 49.15
N SER A 294 -8.74 -2.01 48.06
CA SER A 294 -10.19 -1.73 48.02
C SER A 294 -11.09 -2.95 48.33
N SER A 295 -10.52 -4.15 48.49
CA SER A 295 -11.25 -5.40 48.77
C SER A 295 -11.04 -5.91 50.21
N LYS A 296 -10.46 -5.08 51.09
CA LYS A 296 -10.15 -5.41 52.49
C LYS A 296 -10.72 -4.40 53.51
N GLU A 297 -11.52 -3.46 53.04
CA GLU A 297 -12.43 -2.61 53.82
C GLU A 297 -13.87 -3.08 53.61
#